data_AF-A0A522VX00-F1
#
_entry.id   AF-A0A522VX00-F1
#
_cell.length_a   1.000
_cell.length_b   1.000
_cell.length_c   1.000
_cell.angle_alpha   90.00
_cell.angle_beta   90.00
_cell.angle_gamma   90.00
#
_symmetry.space_group_name_H-M   'P 1'
#
loop_
_entity.id
_entity.type
_entity.pdbx_description
1 polymer ?
#
loop_
_entity_poly.entity_id
_entity_poly.type
_entity_poly.pdbx_seq_one_letter_code
_entity_poly.pdbx_strand_id
1 'polypeptide(L)'
;VPLGPLDMVVLATGMVPNSTDPDAPAQEYGAELLNADINPYPADGDYKPAACVPPGGSLLNLQYRQGPHLPMLADGFSDSHYICFPYETRRTGIYACGPVRRPMDMSEVGEDAMGAVLKAIQVIRNAAQGQAVHPRVGDLSYPKIGLNACTKCRRCTVECPFGAIDEDEKDYPVVNPTRCRRCGTCMGACPVRTISFDNYTVEMLSSMVKAVNIPDEFDEKPRILIIACENDAYPALDMAGIARHQYSSFVRILPVRCLGSMSVLLISDALSVGYDGVVLMGCKPGDDYQCHFVKGSAMAKERLSKISETLKSMQLEVERVSMVDASIADSARLPKVIDELVAKIDAVGPNPFKGF
;
A
#
# COMPACT_ATOMS: atom_id res chain seq x y z
N VAL A 1 -23.25 18.14 22.28
CA VAL A 1 -24.48 17.30 22.24
C VAL A 1 -24.02 15.85 22.20
N PRO A 2 -24.44 14.99 23.13
CA PRO A 2 -24.03 13.59 23.08
C PRO A 2 -24.69 12.94 21.86
N LEU A 3 -23.86 12.54 20.89
CA LEU A 3 -24.27 11.85 19.66
C LEU A 3 -24.63 10.38 19.98
N GLY A 4 -25.68 10.18 20.79
CA GLY A 4 -26.35 8.89 20.94
C GLY A 4 -27.07 8.46 19.65
N PRO A 5 -27.74 7.30 19.63
CA PRO A 5 -27.65 6.26 18.60
C PRO A 5 -28.04 6.78 17.21
N LEU A 6 -27.09 7.40 16.52
CA LEU A 6 -27.21 7.79 15.12
C LEU A 6 -26.40 6.78 14.32
N ASP A 7 -27.07 6.04 13.44
CA ASP A 7 -26.40 5.06 12.56
C ASP A 7 -25.57 5.74 11.46
N MET A 8 -25.88 7.00 11.12
CA MET A 8 -25.15 7.81 10.14
C MET A 8 -25.42 9.31 10.38
N VAL A 9 -24.37 10.13 10.33
CA VAL A 9 -24.44 11.60 10.38
C VAL A 9 -23.94 12.15 9.05
N VAL A 10 -24.79 12.89 8.33
CA VAL A 10 -24.41 13.62 7.12
C VAL A 10 -24.22 15.08 7.48
N LEU A 11 -22.98 15.57 7.44
CA LEU A 11 -22.65 16.97 7.66
C LEU A 11 -22.72 17.72 6.32
N ALA A 12 -23.80 18.46 6.08
CA ALA A 12 -23.90 19.42 4.99
C ALA A 12 -23.51 20.81 5.51
N THR A 13 -22.21 21.08 5.62
CA THR A 13 -21.71 22.43 5.94
C THR A 13 -21.73 23.26 4.66
N GLY A 14 -22.39 24.42 4.66
CA GLY A 14 -22.32 25.38 3.56
C GLY A 14 -20.87 25.85 3.37
N MET A 15 -20.19 25.28 2.37
CA MET A 15 -18.81 25.60 2.05
C MET A 15 -18.79 26.72 1.01
N VAL A 16 -18.05 27.80 1.29
CA VAL A 16 -17.51 28.63 0.20
C VAL A 16 -16.39 27.79 -0.44
N PRO A 17 -16.36 27.58 -1.77
CA PRO A 17 -15.33 26.78 -2.39
C PRO A 17 -13.95 27.39 -2.11
N ASN A 18 -13.08 26.64 -1.44
CA ASN A 18 -11.63 26.93 -1.36
C ASN A 18 -10.87 26.23 -2.49
N SER A 19 -11.55 25.45 -3.33
CA SER A 19 -11.01 24.93 -4.58
C SER A 19 -10.59 26.12 -5.43
N THR A 20 -9.36 26.09 -5.91
CA THR A 20 -8.76 27.12 -6.76
C THR A 20 -9.70 27.58 -7.86
N ASP A 21 -9.61 28.86 -8.21
CA ASP A 21 -10.17 29.38 -9.45
C ASP A 21 -9.78 28.42 -10.59
N PRO A 22 -10.73 27.72 -11.24
CA PRO A 22 -10.43 26.74 -12.26
C PRO A 22 -9.72 27.35 -13.47
N ASP A 23 -9.77 28.68 -13.62
CA ASP A 23 -9.05 29.44 -14.63
C ASP A 23 -7.65 29.90 -14.16
N ALA A 24 -7.31 29.75 -12.87
CA ALA A 24 -6.00 30.04 -12.33
C ALA A 24 -5.01 28.90 -12.64
N PRO A 25 -3.73 29.20 -12.92
CA PRO A 25 -2.71 28.18 -13.10
C PRO A 25 -2.59 27.31 -11.84
N ALA A 26 -2.51 25.99 -12.03
CA ALA A 26 -2.31 25.03 -10.94
C ALA A 26 -1.17 25.52 -10.04
N GLN A 27 -1.44 25.71 -8.74
CA GLN A 27 -0.42 26.19 -7.81
C GLN A 27 0.78 25.25 -7.84
N GLU A 28 1.99 25.82 -7.93
CA GLU A 28 3.28 25.08 -7.97
C GLU A 28 3.48 24.10 -6.78
N TYR A 29 2.67 24.21 -5.73
CA TYR A 29 2.77 23.46 -4.49
C TYR A 29 2.10 22.06 -4.52
N GLY A 30 1.55 21.63 -5.65
CA GLY A 30 0.63 20.49 -5.74
C GLY A 30 1.13 19.13 -5.21
N ALA A 31 2.35 18.73 -5.57
CA ALA A 31 2.91 17.44 -5.15
C ALA A 31 3.49 17.47 -3.72
N GLU A 32 3.98 18.64 -3.28
CA GLU A 32 4.55 18.81 -1.93
C GLU A 32 3.46 18.82 -0.85
N LEU A 33 2.28 19.39 -1.14
CA LEU A 33 1.12 19.41 -0.26
C LEU A 33 0.55 18.00 -0.02
N LEU A 34 0.41 17.21 -1.08
CA LEU A 34 0.03 15.80 -1.00
C LEU A 34 1.05 14.99 -0.18
N ASN A 35 2.35 15.21 -0.40
CA ASN A 35 3.40 14.52 0.34
C ASN A 35 3.42 14.88 1.84
N ALA A 36 3.15 16.13 2.20
CA ALA A 36 3.08 16.59 3.59
C ALA A 36 1.85 16.02 4.35
N ASP A 37 0.69 15.90 3.69
CA ASP A 37 -0.52 15.27 4.26
C ASP A 37 -0.37 13.76 4.51
N ILE A 38 0.49 13.10 3.73
CA ILE A 38 0.74 11.65 3.78
C ILE A 38 1.77 11.29 4.86
N ASN A 39 2.64 12.23 5.24
CA ASN A 39 3.67 12.05 6.26
C ASN A 39 4.00 13.37 6.99
N PRO A 40 3.32 13.69 8.12
CA PRO A 40 3.53 14.94 8.86
C PRO A 40 4.85 14.97 9.66
N TYR A 41 5.74 13.99 9.48
CA TYR A 41 7.06 13.92 10.10
C TYR A 41 8.11 13.69 9.01
N PRO A 42 8.98 14.66 8.71
CA PRO A 42 10.18 14.40 7.93
C PRO A 42 11.13 13.48 8.72
N ALA A 43 12.21 13.01 8.09
CA ALA A 43 13.14 12.01 8.63
C ALA A 43 13.82 12.41 9.97
N ASP A 44 13.68 13.67 10.37
CA ASP A 44 14.17 14.33 11.57
C ASP A 44 13.25 14.16 12.80
N GLY A 45 12.03 13.63 12.64
CA GLY A 45 11.20 13.23 13.79
C GLY A 45 10.43 14.36 14.48
N ASP A 46 10.38 15.56 13.89
CA ASP A 46 9.52 16.66 14.34
C ASP A 46 8.17 16.71 13.61
N TYR A 47 7.09 16.91 14.36
CA TYR A 47 5.73 17.03 13.82
C TYR A 47 5.60 18.36 13.09
N LYS A 48 5.46 18.32 11.78
CA LYS A 48 5.02 19.47 11.00
C LYS A 48 3.63 19.14 10.46
N PRO A 49 2.54 19.65 11.08
CA PRO A 49 1.23 19.51 10.48
C PRO A 49 1.31 20.10 9.07
N ALA A 50 0.84 19.36 8.08
CA ALA A 50 0.83 19.80 6.69
C ALA A 50 0.24 21.20 6.60
N ALA A 51 0.88 22.08 5.83
CA ALA A 51 0.49 23.48 5.64
C ALA A 51 -0.85 23.64 4.89
N CYS A 52 -1.54 22.55 4.58
CA CYS A 52 -2.83 22.56 3.89
C CYS A 52 -3.99 22.54 4.90
N VAL A 53 -4.01 23.50 5.82
CA VAL A 53 -5.23 23.83 6.56
C VAL A 53 -6.05 24.74 5.63
N PRO A 54 -7.27 24.36 5.22
CA PRO A 54 -8.13 25.23 4.43
C PRO A 54 -8.25 26.60 5.12
N PRO A 55 -8.27 27.72 4.37
CA PRO A 55 -8.63 29.03 4.92
C PRO A 55 -9.84 28.91 5.86
N GLY A 56 -9.65 29.19 7.16
CA GLY A 56 -10.67 29.01 8.21
C GLY A 56 -10.39 27.93 9.27
N GLY A 57 -9.33 27.12 9.12
CA GLY A 57 -8.94 26.15 10.16
C GLY A 57 -9.55 24.76 9.96
N SER A 58 -9.44 23.91 10.99
CA SER A 58 -9.97 22.54 10.91
C SER A 58 -11.47 22.39 11.11
N LEU A 59 -12.19 22.10 10.01
CA LEU A 59 -13.63 21.82 10.05
C LEU A 59 -13.92 20.45 10.69
N LEU A 60 -13.14 19.41 10.36
CA LEU A 60 -13.39 18.04 10.82
C LEU A 60 -12.73 17.72 12.17
N ASN A 61 -11.65 18.42 12.55
CA ASN A 61 -10.94 18.24 13.82
C ASN A 61 -10.58 16.77 14.11
N LEU A 62 -10.17 16.04 13.08
CA LEU A 62 -9.83 14.61 13.21
C LEU A 62 -8.63 14.43 14.14
N GLN A 63 -8.71 13.43 15.03
CA GLN A 63 -7.60 13.08 15.93
C GLN A 63 -6.67 12.03 15.30
N TYR A 64 -6.51 12.07 13.98
CA TYR A 64 -5.68 11.11 13.25
C TYR A 64 -4.23 11.60 13.25
N ARG A 65 -3.27 10.68 13.36
CA ARG A 65 -1.85 11.00 13.18
C ARG A 65 -1.55 11.68 11.84
N GLN A 66 -2.33 11.38 10.80
CA GLN A 66 -2.20 11.95 9.45
C GLN A 66 -2.78 13.36 9.31
N GLY A 67 -3.21 13.99 10.40
CA GLY A 67 -3.72 15.36 10.42
C GLY A 67 -5.24 15.47 10.59
N PRO A 68 -5.73 16.68 10.88
CA PRO A 68 -7.10 16.90 11.34
C PRO A 68 -8.16 16.99 10.23
N HIS A 69 -7.76 16.77 8.98
CA HIS A 69 -8.60 16.92 7.78
C HIS A 69 -8.60 15.68 6.88
N LEU A 70 -9.48 15.71 5.88
CA LEU A 70 -9.36 14.88 4.68
C LEU A 70 -8.10 15.31 3.91
N PRO A 71 -7.30 14.37 3.38
CA PRO A 71 -6.22 14.72 2.47
C PRO A 71 -6.77 15.46 1.25
N MET A 72 -6.02 16.45 0.76
CA MET A 72 -6.40 17.25 -0.40
C MET A 72 -5.48 17.00 -1.58
N LEU A 73 -6.05 17.05 -2.79
CA LEU A 73 -5.31 17.06 -4.05
C LEU A 73 -4.65 18.43 -4.25
N ALA A 74 -3.76 18.49 -5.24
CA ALA A 74 -3.02 19.70 -5.62
C ALA A 74 -3.92 20.92 -5.93
N ASP A 75 -5.13 20.68 -6.39
CA ASP A 75 -6.16 21.66 -6.78
C ASP A 75 -7.14 21.98 -5.64
N GLY A 76 -6.88 21.48 -4.42
CA GLY A 76 -7.66 21.75 -3.23
C GLY A 76 -8.94 20.91 -3.11
N PHE A 77 -9.21 19.97 -4.03
CA PHE A 77 -10.30 19.02 -3.86
C PHE A 77 -9.94 17.93 -2.86
N SER A 78 -10.94 17.31 -2.24
CA SER A 78 -10.69 16.16 -1.37
C SER A 78 -10.11 15.00 -2.17
N ASP A 79 -8.99 14.45 -1.72
CA ASP A 79 -8.37 13.26 -2.31
C ASP A 79 -9.25 12.04 -2.05
N SER A 80 -10.01 11.71 -3.09
CA SER A 80 -10.55 10.37 -3.23
C SER A 80 -9.49 9.46 -3.79
N HIS A 81 -9.48 8.21 -3.32
CA HIS A 81 -8.60 7.17 -3.84
C HIS A 81 -9.05 6.74 -5.24
N TYR A 82 -8.92 7.64 -6.20
CA TYR A 82 -9.81 7.80 -7.35
C TYR A 82 -9.85 6.58 -8.25
N ILE A 83 -8.71 5.90 -8.45
CA ILE A 83 -8.63 4.79 -9.39
C ILE A 83 -9.28 3.52 -8.82
N CYS A 84 -8.92 3.12 -7.60
CA CYS A 84 -9.40 1.84 -7.05
C CYS A 84 -10.68 2.00 -6.23
N PHE A 85 -10.83 3.14 -5.54
CA PHE A 85 -11.94 3.42 -4.63
C PHE A 85 -12.50 4.83 -4.89
N PRO A 86 -13.14 5.04 -6.06
CA PRO A 86 -13.61 6.34 -6.54
C PRO A 86 -14.72 6.95 -5.70
N TYR A 87 -15.16 6.34 -4.60
CA TYR A 87 -16.13 6.94 -3.69
C TYR A 87 -15.60 7.06 -2.25
N GLU A 88 -14.36 6.67 -2.01
CA GLU A 88 -13.76 6.63 -0.68
C GLU A 88 -12.68 7.71 -0.55
N THR A 89 -12.66 8.37 0.61
CA THR A 89 -11.49 9.17 0.99
C THR A 89 -10.41 8.23 1.53
N ARG A 90 -9.19 8.76 1.68
CA ARG A 90 -8.09 8.04 2.37
C ARG A 90 -8.33 7.87 3.88
N ARG A 91 -9.37 8.48 4.45
CA ARG A 91 -9.80 8.25 5.83
C ARG A 91 -10.90 7.19 5.85
N THR A 92 -10.58 5.98 6.28
CA THR A 92 -11.55 4.88 6.39
C THR A 92 -12.76 5.31 7.20
N GLY A 93 -13.96 5.16 6.62
CA GLY A 93 -15.23 5.55 7.25
C GLY A 93 -15.65 7.01 7.05
N ILE A 94 -14.84 7.83 6.38
CA ILE A 94 -15.19 9.20 6.02
C ILE A 94 -15.29 9.29 4.50
N TYR A 95 -16.41 9.82 4.03
CA TYR A 95 -16.73 9.93 2.61
C TYR A 95 -16.97 11.40 2.26
N ALA A 96 -16.48 11.81 1.09
CA ALA A 96 -16.81 13.09 0.48
C ALA A 96 -17.71 12.82 -0.71
N CYS A 97 -18.62 13.74 -1.03
CA CYS A 97 -19.42 13.69 -2.25
C CYS A 97 -19.77 15.09 -2.78
N GLY A 98 -19.97 15.18 -4.09
CA GLY A 98 -20.32 16.41 -4.81
C GLY A 98 -19.11 17.28 -5.16
N PRO A 99 -19.33 18.59 -5.40
CA PRO A 99 -18.32 19.50 -5.95
C PRO A 99 -17.04 19.68 -5.10
N VAL A 100 -17.04 19.19 -3.85
CA VAL A 100 -15.84 19.18 -2.99
C VAL A 100 -14.75 18.21 -3.47
N ARG A 101 -15.07 17.33 -4.43
CA ARG A 101 -14.18 16.29 -4.95
C ARG A 101 -13.62 16.57 -6.33
N ARG A 102 -14.43 17.22 -7.16
CA ARG A 102 -14.16 17.65 -8.53
C ARG A 102 -15.35 18.49 -9.01
N PRO A 103 -15.19 19.32 -10.04
CA PRO A 103 -16.33 19.93 -10.72
C PRO A 103 -17.30 18.84 -11.21
N MET A 104 -18.59 19.06 -10.97
CA MET A 104 -19.67 18.14 -11.32
C MET A 104 -20.92 18.90 -11.73
N ASP A 105 -21.68 18.36 -12.67
CA ASP A 105 -23.06 18.79 -12.91
C ASP A 105 -24.05 18.17 -11.90
N MET A 106 -25.31 18.61 -11.94
CA MET A 106 -26.33 18.12 -10.99
C MET A 106 -26.62 16.62 -11.11
N SER A 107 -26.47 16.02 -12.29
CA SER A 107 -26.67 14.58 -12.50
C SER A 107 -25.51 13.80 -11.89
N GLU A 108 -24.28 14.22 -12.16
CA GLU A 108 -23.08 13.63 -11.59
C GLU A 108 -23.06 13.71 -10.06
N VAL A 109 -23.50 14.84 -9.48
CA VAL A 109 -23.62 14.98 -8.02
C VAL A 109 -24.59 13.94 -7.45
N GLY A 110 -25.69 13.65 -8.14
CA GLY A 110 -26.64 12.61 -7.72
C GLY A 110 -26.00 11.22 -7.69
N GLU A 111 -25.25 10.86 -8.73
CA GLU A 111 -24.53 9.59 -8.80
C GLU A 111 -23.41 9.48 -7.77
N ASP A 112 -22.65 10.55 -7.57
CA ASP A 112 -21.55 10.59 -6.60
C ASP A 112 -22.05 10.50 -5.15
N ALA A 113 -23.14 11.19 -4.83
CA ALA A 113 -23.82 11.07 -3.54
C ALA A 113 -24.33 9.64 -3.29
N MET A 114 -24.93 9.01 -4.32
CA MET A 114 -25.37 7.62 -4.24
C MET A 114 -24.19 6.68 -3.96
N GLY A 115 -23.07 6.84 -4.68
CA GLY A 115 -21.85 6.05 -4.48
C GLY A 115 -21.29 6.20 -3.07
N ALA A 116 -21.20 7.42 -2.55
CA ALA A 116 -20.75 7.70 -1.19
C ALA A 116 -21.66 7.05 -0.13
N VAL A 117 -22.99 7.13 -0.28
CA VAL A 117 -23.95 6.49 0.64
C VAL A 117 -23.80 4.97 0.62
N LEU A 118 -23.69 4.35 -0.55
CA LEU A 118 -23.49 2.90 -0.66
C LEU A 118 -22.20 2.44 0.01
N LYS A 119 -21.12 3.23 -0.11
CA LYS A 119 -19.87 2.97 0.62
C LYS A 119 -20.00 3.17 2.13
N ALA A 120 -20.75 4.18 2.57
CA ALA A 120 -21.05 4.38 3.99
C ALA A 120 -21.83 3.19 4.58
N ILE A 121 -22.83 2.68 3.85
CA ILE A 121 -23.56 1.45 4.24
C ILE A 121 -22.61 0.25 4.30
N GLN A 122 -21.71 0.09 3.33
CA GLN A 122 -20.73 -0.98 3.30
C GLN A 122 -19.83 -0.96 4.54
N VAL A 123 -19.25 0.19 4.91
CA VAL A 123 -18.37 0.26 6.09
C VAL A 123 -19.11 -0.01 7.39
N ILE A 124 -20.35 0.47 7.54
CA ILE A 124 -21.17 0.20 8.73
C ILE A 124 -21.40 -1.30 8.88
N ARG A 125 -21.80 -1.98 7.80
CA ARG A 125 -22.02 -3.43 7.79
C ARG A 125 -20.75 -4.21 8.10
N ASN A 126 -19.62 -3.85 7.47
CA ASN A 126 -18.35 -4.54 7.68
C ASN A 126 -17.84 -4.32 9.10
N ALA A 127 -17.91 -3.09 9.63
CA ALA A 127 -17.49 -2.77 10.99
C ALA A 127 -18.33 -3.53 12.04
N ALA A 128 -19.64 -3.65 11.84
CA ALA A 128 -20.52 -4.44 12.71
C ALA A 128 -20.15 -5.93 12.76
N GLN A 129 -19.49 -6.43 11.72
CA GLN A 129 -19.01 -7.81 11.62
C GLN A 129 -17.52 -7.96 11.95
N GLY A 130 -16.84 -6.88 12.36
CA GLY A 130 -15.38 -6.88 12.60
C GLY A 130 -14.53 -7.04 11.33
N GLN A 131 -15.13 -6.94 10.15
CA GLN A 131 -14.48 -7.07 8.86
C GLN A 131 -13.83 -5.75 8.42
N ALA A 132 -12.77 -5.86 7.62
CA ALA A 132 -12.23 -4.71 6.93
C ALA A 132 -13.10 -4.30 5.74
N VAL A 133 -12.89 -3.07 5.28
CA VAL A 133 -13.40 -2.59 3.98
C VAL A 133 -12.55 -3.13 2.82
N HIS A 134 -12.92 -2.81 1.59
CA HIS A 134 -12.10 -3.17 0.43
C HIS A 134 -10.65 -2.70 0.56
N PRO A 135 -9.69 -3.47 0.01
CA PRO A 135 -9.89 -4.68 -0.82
C PRO A 135 -10.04 -5.98 -0.03
N ARG A 136 -9.75 -6.01 1.27
CA ARG A 136 -9.75 -7.25 2.10
C ARG A 136 -11.03 -7.43 2.92
N VAL A 137 -12.19 -7.32 2.28
CA VAL A 137 -13.49 -7.62 2.92
C VAL A 137 -13.49 -9.08 3.39
N GLY A 138 -14.03 -9.34 4.57
CA GLY A 138 -14.06 -10.68 5.17
C GLY A 138 -12.78 -11.08 5.93
N ASP A 139 -11.69 -10.32 5.83
CA ASP A 139 -10.50 -10.59 6.65
C ASP A 139 -10.71 -10.09 8.09
N LEU A 140 -10.91 -11.05 8.99
CA LEU A 140 -11.10 -10.82 10.43
C LEU A 140 -9.77 -10.61 11.17
N SER A 141 -8.63 -10.94 10.54
CA SER A 141 -7.31 -10.74 11.16
C SER A 141 -6.97 -9.26 11.21
N TYR A 142 -6.29 -8.82 12.27
CA TYR A 142 -5.79 -7.46 12.44
C TYR A 142 -4.39 -7.50 13.03
N PRO A 143 -3.59 -6.41 12.92
CA PRO A 143 -2.20 -6.47 13.34
C PRO A 143 -2.11 -6.62 14.87
N LYS A 144 -1.44 -7.68 15.31
CA LYS A 144 -1.04 -7.94 16.69
C LYS A 144 0.42 -7.55 16.85
N ILE A 145 0.70 -6.71 17.85
CA ILE A 145 2.03 -6.13 18.09
C ILE A 145 2.57 -6.72 19.39
N GLY A 146 3.70 -7.45 19.31
CA GLY A 146 4.39 -7.93 20.50
C GLY A 146 5.11 -6.79 21.23
N LEU A 147 4.47 -6.22 22.26
CA LEU A 147 4.98 -5.06 22.99
C LEU A 147 6.32 -5.33 23.70
N ASN A 148 6.61 -6.58 24.06
CA ASN A 148 7.87 -6.98 24.70
C ASN A 148 9.09 -6.75 23.83
N ALA A 149 8.95 -6.89 22.51
CA ALA A 149 10.04 -6.68 21.54
C ALA A 149 9.97 -5.31 20.86
N CYS A 150 8.95 -4.50 21.15
CA CYS A 150 8.74 -3.21 20.51
C CYS A 150 9.81 -2.20 20.96
N THR A 151 10.52 -1.61 20.00
CA THR A 151 11.55 -0.59 20.24
C THR A 151 11.01 0.84 20.22
N LYS A 152 9.68 1.03 20.12
CA LYS A 152 9.02 2.35 20.07
C LYS A 152 9.53 3.27 18.94
N CYS A 153 10.00 2.69 17.83
CA CYS A 153 10.57 3.45 16.71
C CYS A 153 9.54 4.21 15.85
N ARG A 154 8.23 4.10 16.14
CA ARG A 154 7.11 4.77 15.45
C ARG A 154 6.98 4.55 13.92
N ARG A 155 7.79 3.68 13.30
CA ARG A 155 7.66 3.37 11.86
C ARG A 155 6.28 2.85 11.49
N CYS A 156 5.70 1.96 12.30
CA CYS A 156 4.39 1.37 12.03
C CYS A 156 3.23 2.38 12.09
N THR A 157 3.34 3.44 12.92
CA THR A 157 2.33 4.50 13.04
C THR A 157 2.47 5.50 11.90
N VAL A 158 3.71 5.89 11.55
CA VAL A 158 4.03 6.81 10.45
C VAL A 158 3.72 6.21 9.06
N GLU A 159 4.08 4.96 8.83
CA GLU A 159 3.93 4.35 7.52
C GLU A 159 2.50 3.86 7.23
N CYS A 160 1.62 3.81 8.23
CA CYS A 160 0.24 3.39 8.05
C CYS A 160 -0.51 4.36 7.11
N PRO A 161 -0.94 3.92 5.92
CA PRO A 161 -1.59 4.81 4.95
C PRO A 161 -2.99 5.26 5.38
N PHE A 162 -3.59 4.61 6.39
CA PHE A 162 -4.96 4.87 6.84
C PHE A 162 -5.05 5.44 8.27
N GLY A 163 -3.90 5.76 8.90
CA GLY A 163 -3.89 6.28 10.28
C GLY A 163 -4.57 5.34 11.28
N ALA A 164 -4.34 4.03 11.12
CA ALA A 164 -4.98 2.99 11.92
C ALA A 164 -4.17 2.57 13.15
N ILE A 165 -2.99 3.16 13.36
CA ILE A 165 -2.14 2.89 14.51
C ILE A 165 -1.73 4.24 15.09
N ASP A 166 -2.14 4.50 16.32
CA ASP A 166 -1.81 5.68 17.11
C ASP A 166 -0.78 5.30 18.18
N GLU A 167 -0.35 6.24 19.04
CA GLU A 167 0.52 5.97 20.19
C GLU A 167 -0.22 6.19 21.53
N ASP A 168 0.09 5.38 22.54
CA ASP A 168 -0.33 5.65 23.93
C ASP A 168 0.61 6.66 24.63
N GLU A 169 0.30 6.99 25.89
CA GLU A 169 1.12 7.89 26.73
C GLU A 169 2.57 7.41 26.94
N LYS A 170 2.85 6.13 26.67
CA LYS A 170 4.17 5.49 26.83
C LYS A 170 4.84 5.23 25.48
N ASP A 171 4.35 5.82 24.40
CA ASP A 171 4.81 5.66 23.02
C ASP A 171 4.65 4.26 22.44
N TYR A 172 3.80 3.41 23.02
CA TYR A 172 3.46 2.12 22.44
C TYR A 172 2.36 2.26 21.38
N PRO A 173 2.45 1.51 20.27
CA PRO A 173 1.46 1.57 19.20
C PRO A 173 0.12 0.96 19.65
N VAL A 174 -0.97 1.72 19.46
CA VAL A 174 -2.35 1.31 19.71
C VAL A 174 -3.07 1.19 18.37
N VAL A 175 -3.51 -0.02 18.05
CA VAL A 175 -4.21 -0.30 16.79
C VAL A 175 -5.69 0.03 16.93
N ASN A 176 -6.23 0.79 15.97
CA ASN A 176 -7.66 0.96 15.78
C ASN A 176 -8.16 -0.03 14.70
N PRO A 177 -8.87 -1.11 15.08
CA PRO A 177 -9.26 -2.14 14.13
C PRO A 177 -10.23 -1.67 13.05
N THR A 178 -11.06 -0.66 13.32
CA THR A 178 -12.10 -0.17 12.38
C THR A 178 -11.52 0.73 11.29
N ARG A 179 -10.36 1.35 11.53
CA ARG A 179 -9.62 2.12 10.51
C ARG A 179 -8.74 1.24 9.62
N CYS A 180 -8.29 0.11 10.14
CA CYS A 180 -7.27 -0.74 9.54
C CYS A 180 -7.82 -1.56 8.35
N ARG A 181 -7.24 -1.36 7.16
CA ARG A 181 -7.59 -2.11 5.93
C ARG A 181 -6.82 -3.41 5.72
N ARG A 182 -6.14 -3.91 6.76
CA ARG A 182 -5.39 -5.19 6.76
C ARG A 182 -4.30 -5.33 5.69
N CYS A 183 -3.78 -4.23 5.15
CA CYS A 183 -2.77 -4.24 4.09
C CYS A 183 -1.42 -4.86 4.48
N GLY A 184 -1.11 -4.92 5.78
CA GLY A 184 0.16 -5.43 6.28
C GLY A 184 1.34 -4.46 6.21
N THR A 185 1.17 -3.20 5.79
CA THR A 185 2.28 -2.23 5.72
C THR A 185 3.07 -2.12 7.02
N CYS A 186 2.38 -2.12 8.16
CA CYS A 186 3.01 -2.06 9.47
C CYS A 186 3.93 -3.27 9.74
N MET A 187 3.60 -4.46 9.22
CA MET A 187 4.44 -5.65 9.28
C MET A 187 5.76 -5.42 8.53
N GLY A 188 5.70 -4.86 7.30
CA GLY A 188 6.89 -4.54 6.51
C GLY A 188 7.72 -3.38 7.08
N ALA A 189 7.08 -2.46 7.81
CA ALA A 189 7.72 -1.30 8.44
C ALA A 189 8.50 -1.66 9.72
N CYS A 190 8.10 -2.74 10.42
CA CYS A 190 8.66 -3.10 11.72
C CYS A 190 10.06 -3.72 11.58
N PRO A 191 11.13 -3.05 12.06
CA PRO A 191 12.50 -3.58 11.91
C PRO A 191 12.76 -4.83 12.76
N VAL A 192 12.07 -4.95 13.89
CA VAL A 192 12.16 -6.09 14.83
C VAL A 192 11.09 -7.17 14.58
N ARG A 193 10.28 -7.02 13.51
CA ARG A 193 9.29 -8.02 13.05
C ARG A 193 8.27 -8.47 14.12
N THR A 194 7.94 -7.61 15.07
CA THR A 194 7.00 -7.95 16.16
C THR A 194 5.51 -7.82 15.78
N ILE A 195 5.22 -7.39 14.54
CA ILE A 195 3.86 -7.18 14.06
C ILE A 195 3.45 -8.36 13.17
N SER A 196 2.33 -9.00 13.49
CA SER A 196 1.81 -10.16 12.77
C SER A 196 0.29 -10.10 12.64
N PHE A 197 -0.28 -10.86 11.71
CA PHE A 197 -1.71 -11.12 11.62
C PHE A 197 -1.96 -12.61 11.78
N ASP A 198 -3.12 -13.01 12.29
CA ASP A 198 -3.43 -14.42 12.57
C ASP A 198 -3.29 -15.36 11.37
N ASN A 199 -3.50 -14.83 10.16
CA ASN A 199 -3.42 -15.55 8.89
C ASN A 199 -2.36 -14.96 7.94
N TYR A 200 -1.47 -14.09 8.43
CA TYR A 200 -0.42 -13.47 7.61
C TYR A 200 0.73 -12.97 8.48
N THR A 201 1.84 -13.71 8.46
CA THR A 201 3.05 -13.37 9.23
C THR A 201 4.29 -13.39 8.36
N VAL A 202 5.38 -12.82 8.87
CA VAL A 202 6.69 -12.86 8.20
C VAL A 202 7.20 -14.30 8.10
N GLU A 203 6.96 -15.11 9.13
CA GLU A 203 7.34 -16.53 9.18
C GLU A 203 6.60 -17.35 8.14
N MET A 204 5.30 -17.08 7.93
CA MET A 204 4.53 -17.72 6.87
C MET A 204 5.15 -17.42 5.50
N LEU A 205 5.50 -16.17 5.22
CA LEU A 205 6.15 -15.78 3.96
C LEU A 205 7.52 -16.43 3.79
N SER A 206 8.37 -16.40 4.82
CA SER A 206 9.69 -17.04 4.79
C SER A 206 9.57 -18.56 4.59
N SER A 207 8.56 -19.20 5.20
CA SER A 207 8.28 -20.63 5.01
C SER A 207 7.82 -20.94 3.59
N MET A 208 6.97 -20.10 2.98
CA MET A 208 6.56 -20.25 1.58
C MET A 208 7.74 -20.13 0.62
N VAL A 209 8.66 -19.20 0.87
CA VAL A 209 9.89 -19.04 0.07
C VAL A 209 10.75 -20.31 0.14
N LYS A 210 10.94 -20.86 1.33
CA LYS A 210 11.75 -22.07 1.59
C LYS A 210 11.11 -23.37 1.11
N ALA A 211 9.78 -23.40 0.95
CA ALA A 211 9.07 -24.59 0.50
C ALA A 211 9.26 -24.88 -1.01
N VAL A 212 9.74 -23.90 -1.77
CA VAL A 212 10.01 -24.05 -3.21
C VAL A 212 11.29 -24.82 -3.43
N ASN A 213 11.23 -25.84 -4.28
CA ASN A 213 12.43 -26.56 -4.72
C ASN A 213 13.32 -25.66 -5.60
N ILE A 214 14.56 -25.50 -5.16
CA ILE A 214 15.63 -24.83 -5.91
C ILE A 214 16.41 -25.90 -6.67
N PRO A 215 16.47 -25.82 -8.02
CA PRO A 215 17.30 -26.71 -8.82
C PRO A 215 18.78 -26.51 -8.52
N ASP A 216 19.57 -27.57 -8.70
CA ASP A 216 21.01 -27.49 -8.53
C ASP A 216 21.64 -26.62 -9.63
N GLU A 217 22.86 -26.15 -9.41
CA GLU A 217 23.58 -25.29 -10.36
C GLU A 217 23.78 -25.94 -11.74
N PHE A 218 23.85 -27.28 -11.78
CA PHE A 218 24.04 -28.07 -13.00
C PHE A 218 22.77 -28.30 -13.81
N ASP A 219 21.59 -27.96 -13.27
CA ASP A 219 20.31 -28.19 -13.94
C ASP A 219 20.00 -27.16 -15.03
N GLU A 220 20.79 -26.08 -15.17
CA GLU A 220 20.59 -24.95 -16.10
C GLU A 220 19.16 -24.39 -16.07
N LYS A 221 18.52 -24.44 -14.89
CA LYS A 221 17.16 -23.96 -14.67
C LYS A 221 17.18 -22.84 -13.63
N PRO A 222 17.15 -21.56 -14.04
CA PRO A 222 17.02 -20.49 -13.07
C PRO A 222 15.70 -20.62 -12.31
N ARG A 223 15.69 -20.15 -11.07
CA ARG A 223 14.52 -20.10 -10.20
C ARG A 223 14.37 -18.66 -9.72
N ILE A 224 13.34 -18.01 -10.22
CA ILE A 224 13.08 -16.59 -9.95
C ILE A 224 11.82 -16.47 -9.11
N LEU A 225 11.90 -15.75 -8.00
CA LEU A 225 10.76 -15.47 -7.14
C LEU A 225 10.08 -14.17 -7.59
N ILE A 226 8.81 -14.22 -7.94
CA ILE A 226 7.97 -13.04 -8.16
C ILE A 226 7.14 -12.82 -6.90
N ILE A 227 7.43 -11.77 -6.15
CA ILE A 227 6.60 -11.32 -5.02
C ILE A 227 5.52 -10.40 -5.59
N ALA A 228 4.30 -10.90 -5.71
CA ALA A 228 3.20 -10.23 -6.42
C ALA A 228 2.19 -9.62 -5.44
N CYS A 229 1.92 -8.32 -5.57
CA CYS A 229 0.79 -7.67 -4.90
C CYS A 229 -0.54 -8.35 -5.29
N GLU A 230 -1.35 -8.73 -4.31
CA GLU A 230 -2.62 -9.43 -4.53
C GLU A 230 -3.69 -8.61 -5.27
N ASN A 231 -3.52 -7.29 -5.38
CA ASN A 231 -4.56 -6.40 -5.90
C ASN A 231 -4.50 -6.20 -7.42
N ASP A 232 -3.31 -5.88 -7.97
CA ASP A 232 -3.15 -5.69 -9.42
C ASP A 232 -2.24 -6.75 -10.04
N ALA A 233 -1.07 -7.00 -9.42
CA ALA A 233 -0.06 -7.88 -10.01
C ALA A 233 -0.55 -9.33 -10.10
N TYR A 234 -1.07 -9.89 -9.01
CA TYR A 234 -1.55 -11.27 -9.01
C TYR A 234 -2.78 -11.45 -9.92
N PRO A 235 -3.81 -10.57 -9.90
CA PRO A 235 -4.92 -10.66 -10.84
C PRO A 235 -4.51 -10.46 -12.30
N ALA A 236 -3.52 -9.61 -12.60
CA ALA A 236 -3.01 -9.47 -13.96
C ALA A 236 -2.36 -10.77 -14.47
N LEU A 237 -1.67 -11.51 -13.59
CA LEU A 237 -1.13 -12.84 -13.90
C LEU A 237 -2.24 -13.87 -14.09
N ASP A 238 -3.31 -13.82 -13.29
CA ASP A 238 -4.50 -14.64 -13.50
C ASP A 238 -5.15 -14.35 -14.86
N MET A 239 -5.31 -13.07 -15.22
CA MET A 239 -5.84 -12.66 -16.52
C MET A 239 -4.95 -13.12 -17.68
N ALA A 240 -3.62 -13.09 -17.50
CA ALA A 240 -2.68 -13.64 -18.48
C ALA A 240 -2.89 -15.16 -18.67
N GLY A 241 -3.13 -15.89 -17.58
CA GLY A 241 -3.46 -17.31 -17.61
C GLY A 241 -4.79 -17.61 -18.32
N ILE A 242 -5.85 -16.84 -18.03
CA ILE A 242 -7.15 -16.96 -18.70
C ILE A 242 -7.03 -16.68 -20.20
N ALA A 243 -6.27 -15.65 -20.57
CA ALA A 243 -5.96 -15.30 -21.96
C ALA A 243 -4.96 -16.26 -22.63
N ARG A 244 -4.45 -17.26 -21.90
CA ARG A 244 -3.48 -18.27 -22.36
C ARG A 244 -2.15 -17.68 -22.82
N HIS A 245 -1.78 -16.51 -22.32
CA HIS A 245 -0.44 -15.98 -22.54
C HIS A 245 0.58 -16.87 -21.82
N GLN A 246 1.61 -17.26 -22.55
CA GLN A 246 2.70 -18.07 -22.02
C GLN A 246 3.79 -17.15 -21.50
N TYR A 247 4.46 -17.58 -20.44
CA TYR A 247 5.67 -17.00 -19.89
C TYR A 247 6.52 -18.12 -19.30
N SER A 248 7.79 -17.82 -19.01
CA SER A 248 8.77 -18.79 -18.54
C SER A 248 8.29 -19.58 -17.32
N SER A 249 8.45 -20.91 -17.40
CA SER A 249 8.17 -21.85 -16.30
C SER A 249 9.16 -21.78 -15.13
N PHE A 250 10.19 -20.93 -15.26
CA PHE A 250 11.25 -20.76 -14.28
C PHE A 250 10.85 -19.89 -13.09
N VAL A 251 9.77 -19.13 -13.20
CA VAL A 251 9.29 -18.24 -12.14
C VAL A 251 8.39 -18.95 -11.12
N ARG A 252 8.38 -18.46 -9.89
CA ARG A 252 7.45 -18.86 -8.82
C ARG A 252 6.82 -17.62 -8.24
N ILE A 253 5.49 -17.62 -8.13
CA ILE A 253 4.74 -16.44 -7.68
C ILE A 253 4.39 -16.62 -6.20
N LEU A 254 4.79 -15.66 -5.39
CA LEU A 254 4.40 -15.52 -3.99
C LEU A 254 3.45 -14.32 -3.87
N PRO A 255 2.13 -14.55 -3.71
CA PRO A 255 1.21 -13.45 -3.48
C PRO A 255 1.42 -12.84 -2.09
N VAL A 256 1.39 -11.52 -2.04
CA VAL A 256 1.45 -10.74 -0.80
C VAL A 256 0.34 -9.72 -0.77
N ARG A 257 -0.15 -9.39 0.43
CA ARG A 257 -1.27 -8.43 0.58
C ARG A 257 -0.98 -7.11 -0.12
N CYS A 258 0.24 -6.64 0.01
CA CYS A 258 0.71 -5.43 -0.62
C CYS A 258 2.24 -5.49 -0.70
N LEU A 259 2.87 -4.84 -1.68
CA LEU A 259 4.32 -4.64 -1.59
C LEU A 259 4.71 -3.80 -0.35
N GLY A 260 3.81 -2.97 0.17
CA GLY A 260 4.02 -2.24 1.42
C GLY A 260 4.20 -3.16 2.64
N SER A 261 3.65 -4.37 2.63
CA SER A 261 3.83 -5.35 3.71
C SER A 261 5.18 -6.07 3.64
N MET A 262 5.98 -5.80 2.61
CA MET A 262 7.26 -6.46 2.41
C MET A 262 8.42 -5.73 3.08
N SER A 263 9.25 -6.50 3.79
CA SER A 263 10.56 -6.04 4.23
C SER A 263 11.63 -6.51 3.24
N VAL A 264 12.74 -5.76 3.16
CA VAL A 264 13.94 -6.12 2.39
C VAL A 264 14.44 -7.52 2.76
N LEU A 265 14.20 -7.96 3.99
CA LEU A 265 14.71 -9.22 4.49
C LEU A 265 14.07 -10.45 3.83
N LEU A 266 12.84 -10.37 3.30
CA LEU A 266 12.30 -11.51 2.54
C LEU A 266 13.08 -11.73 1.23
N ILE A 267 13.61 -10.66 0.65
CA ILE A 267 14.46 -10.72 -0.55
C ILE A 267 15.76 -11.41 -0.19
N SER A 268 16.39 -11.02 0.93
CA SER A 268 17.59 -11.67 1.44
C SER A 268 17.34 -13.14 1.76
N ASP A 269 16.25 -13.48 2.46
CA ASP A 269 15.86 -14.87 2.75
C ASP A 269 15.73 -15.70 1.47
N ALA A 270 15.10 -15.15 0.42
CA ALA A 270 14.97 -15.85 -0.87
C ALA A 270 16.33 -16.05 -1.55
N LEU A 271 17.16 -15.02 -1.62
CA LEU A 271 18.48 -15.14 -2.24
C LEU A 271 19.39 -16.12 -1.46
N SER A 272 19.32 -16.13 -0.13
CA SER A 272 20.06 -17.08 0.71
C SER A 272 19.60 -18.53 0.54
N VAL A 273 18.36 -18.77 0.12
CA VAL A 273 17.85 -20.13 -0.20
C VAL A 273 18.34 -20.60 -1.59
N GLY A 274 18.88 -19.70 -2.43
CA GLY A 274 19.42 -20.04 -3.74
C GLY A 274 18.55 -19.62 -4.94
N TYR A 275 17.55 -18.74 -4.74
CA TYR A 275 16.85 -18.14 -5.87
C TYR A 275 17.79 -17.28 -6.72
N ASP A 276 17.77 -17.42 -8.04
CA ASP A 276 18.66 -16.69 -8.95
C ASP A 276 18.30 -15.22 -9.10
N GLY A 277 17.03 -14.90 -8.88
CA GLY A 277 16.52 -13.53 -8.89
C GLY A 277 15.23 -13.38 -8.10
N VAL A 278 14.96 -12.15 -7.65
CA VAL A 278 13.74 -11.77 -6.94
C VAL A 278 13.15 -10.54 -7.61
N VAL A 279 11.88 -10.64 -8.00
CA VAL A 279 11.15 -9.58 -8.69
C VAL A 279 9.99 -9.16 -7.81
N LEU A 280 9.92 -7.88 -7.46
CA LEU A 280 8.74 -7.32 -6.80
C LEU A 280 7.78 -6.82 -7.89
N MET A 281 6.56 -7.31 -7.89
CA MET A 281 5.54 -6.90 -8.86
C MET A 281 4.37 -6.26 -8.13
N GLY A 282 4.09 -4.99 -8.42
CA GLY A 282 3.06 -4.25 -7.68
C GLY A 282 2.42 -3.13 -8.47
N CYS A 283 1.36 -2.56 -7.90
CA CYS A 283 0.58 -1.48 -8.53
C CYS A 283 1.47 -0.29 -8.90
N LYS A 284 1.11 0.43 -9.97
CA LYS A 284 1.80 1.68 -10.37
C LYS A 284 1.86 2.69 -9.19
N PRO A 285 3.05 3.14 -8.76
CA PRO A 285 3.22 4.21 -7.77
C PRO A 285 3.27 5.60 -8.44
N GLY A 286 3.31 6.67 -7.63
CA GLY A 286 3.51 8.05 -8.10
C GLY A 286 2.23 8.89 -8.07
N ASP A 287 2.16 9.91 -8.93
CA ASP A 287 1.04 10.86 -8.93
C ASP A 287 -0.23 10.24 -9.54
N ASP A 288 -0.09 9.43 -10.59
CA ASP A 288 -1.15 8.59 -11.17
C ASP A 288 -1.20 7.19 -10.53
N TYR A 289 -1.14 7.12 -9.20
CA TYR A 289 -1.03 5.84 -8.51
C TYR A 289 -2.28 4.96 -8.69
N GLN A 290 -2.06 3.67 -8.95
CA GLN A 290 -3.11 2.62 -8.94
C GLN A 290 -3.01 1.76 -7.65
N CYS A 291 -2.16 2.15 -6.71
CA CYS A 291 -1.92 1.37 -5.51
C CYS A 291 -3.15 1.36 -4.60
N HIS A 292 -3.80 0.20 -4.46
CA HIS A 292 -4.98 -0.01 -3.61
C HIS A 292 -4.78 0.37 -2.13
N PHE A 293 -3.53 0.44 -1.66
CA PHE A 293 -3.21 0.85 -0.29
C PHE A 293 -2.47 2.19 -0.25
N VAL A 294 -2.75 3.05 -1.23
CA VAL A 294 -2.27 4.43 -1.40
C VAL A 294 -0.79 4.51 -1.75
N LYS A 295 0.10 4.03 -0.86
CA LYS A 295 1.56 4.20 -0.99
C LYS A 295 2.36 2.91 -0.93
N GLY A 296 1.71 1.75 -0.94
CA GLY A 296 2.35 0.43 -0.79
C GLY A 296 3.53 0.20 -1.72
N SER A 297 3.31 0.34 -3.03
CA SER A 297 4.36 0.18 -4.05
C SER A 297 5.44 1.27 -3.96
N ALA A 298 5.05 2.51 -3.66
CA ALA A 298 6.01 3.61 -3.49
C ALA A 298 6.97 3.35 -2.33
N MET A 299 6.46 2.90 -1.18
CA MET A 299 7.28 2.51 -0.02
C MET A 299 8.19 1.32 -0.34
N ALA A 300 7.71 0.33 -1.09
CA ALA A 300 8.54 -0.79 -1.53
C ALA A 300 9.69 -0.33 -2.44
N LYS A 301 9.42 0.58 -3.38
CA LYS A 301 10.42 1.19 -4.25
C LYS A 301 11.48 1.96 -3.45
N GLU A 302 11.06 2.73 -2.45
CA GLU A 302 11.99 3.45 -1.57
C GLU A 302 12.88 2.47 -0.79
N ARG A 303 12.29 1.43 -0.18
CA ARG A 303 13.05 0.37 0.53
C ARG A 303 14.03 -0.34 -0.40
N LEU A 304 13.62 -0.63 -1.63
CA LEU A 304 14.47 -1.24 -2.65
C LEU A 304 15.61 -0.35 -3.11
N SER A 305 15.48 0.98 -3.09
CA SER A 305 16.60 1.86 -3.47
C SER A 305 17.85 1.65 -2.59
N LYS A 306 17.65 1.12 -1.37
CA LYS A 306 18.69 0.80 -0.39
C LYS A 306 19.15 -0.67 -0.42
N ILE A 307 18.60 -1.50 -1.31
CA ILE A 307 18.90 -2.96 -1.37
C ILE A 307 20.34 -3.24 -1.77
N SER A 308 20.96 -2.34 -2.54
CA SER A 308 22.29 -2.54 -3.11
C SER A 308 23.36 -2.76 -2.03
N GLU A 309 23.25 -2.10 -0.88
CA GLU A 309 24.14 -2.32 0.26
C GLU A 309 24.02 -3.74 0.83
N THR A 310 22.79 -4.24 0.93
CA THR A 310 22.51 -5.60 1.41
C THR A 310 23.05 -6.64 0.43
N LEU A 311 22.82 -6.47 -0.88
CA LEU A 311 23.31 -7.41 -1.90
C LEU A 311 24.84 -7.44 -1.96
N LYS A 312 25.49 -6.29 -1.89
CA LYS A 312 26.96 -6.21 -1.82
C LYS A 312 27.51 -6.93 -0.59
N SER A 313 26.86 -6.81 0.57
CA SER A 313 27.26 -7.54 1.77
C SER A 313 27.13 -9.06 1.63
N MET A 314 26.22 -9.52 0.78
CA MET A 314 26.01 -10.93 0.43
C MET A 314 26.87 -11.38 -0.78
N GLN A 315 27.70 -10.50 -1.35
CA GLN A 315 28.48 -10.73 -2.57
C GLN A 315 27.61 -11.12 -3.78
N LEU A 316 26.43 -10.50 -3.91
CA LEU A 316 25.51 -10.71 -5.01
C LEU A 316 25.39 -9.48 -5.92
N GLU A 317 25.12 -9.74 -7.19
CA GLU A 317 24.84 -8.74 -8.22
C GLU A 317 23.50 -8.01 -7.94
N VAL A 318 23.48 -6.70 -8.16
CA VAL A 318 22.29 -5.87 -7.89
C VAL A 318 21.16 -6.19 -8.87
N GLU A 319 21.53 -6.61 -10.06
CA GLU A 319 20.69 -7.01 -11.18
C GLU A 319 19.79 -8.21 -10.84
N ARG A 320 20.11 -8.98 -9.78
CA ARG A 320 19.27 -10.09 -9.30
C ARG A 320 17.94 -9.62 -8.70
N VAL A 321 17.85 -8.36 -8.29
CA VAL A 321 16.64 -7.82 -7.68
C VAL A 321 16.08 -6.69 -8.54
N SER A 322 14.81 -6.79 -8.90
CA SER A 322 14.13 -5.75 -9.66
C SER A 322 12.71 -5.52 -9.17
N MET A 323 12.14 -4.38 -9.55
CA MET A 323 10.74 -4.07 -9.32
C MET A 323 10.07 -3.74 -10.65
N VAL A 324 8.88 -4.29 -10.84
CA VAL A 324 8.03 -4.07 -12.01
C VAL A 324 6.69 -3.54 -11.55
N ASP A 325 6.30 -2.42 -12.16
CA ASP A 325 4.95 -1.91 -12.00
C ASP A 325 3.99 -2.75 -12.84
N ALA A 326 2.80 -3.02 -12.29
CA ALA A 326 1.74 -3.80 -12.89
C ALA A 326 0.40 -3.09 -12.73
N SER A 327 -0.42 -3.15 -13.77
CA SER A 327 -1.84 -2.84 -13.77
C SER A 327 -2.62 -4.13 -14.02
N ILE A 328 -3.85 -4.22 -13.52
CA ILE A 328 -4.74 -5.36 -13.80
C ILE A 328 -4.95 -5.60 -15.31
N ALA A 329 -4.83 -4.54 -16.12
CA ALA A 329 -4.96 -4.59 -17.57
C ALA A 329 -3.72 -5.12 -18.31
N ASP A 330 -2.61 -5.40 -17.62
CA ASP A 330 -1.32 -5.77 -18.24
C ASP A 330 -1.19 -7.26 -18.60
N SER A 331 -2.30 -7.97 -18.83
CA SER A 331 -2.32 -9.41 -19.08
C SER A 331 -1.44 -9.84 -20.27
N ALA A 332 -1.30 -9.00 -21.29
CA ALA A 332 -0.45 -9.26 -22.46
C ALA A 332 1.00 -8.75 -22.28
N ARG A 333 1.23 -7.79 -21.38
CA ARG A 333 2.54 -7.16 -21.15
C ARG A 333 3.37 -7.93 -20.13
N LEU A 334 2.78 -8.30 -19.00
CA LEU A 334 3.51 -8.98 -17.91
C LEU A 334 4.20 -10.27 -18.35
N PRO A 335 3.60 -11.15 -19.19
CA PRO A 335 4.28 -12.35 -19.68
C PRO A 335 5.59 -12.04 -20.40
N LYS A 336 5.59 -11.02 -21.27
CA LYS A 336 6.80 -10.57 -21.99
C LYS A 336 7.85 -10.02 -21.04
N VAL A 337 7.42 -9.22 -20.06
CA VAL A 337 8.32 -8.67 -19.04
C VAL A 337 8.93 -9.79 -18.19
N ILE A 338 8.16 -10.83 -17.86
CA ILE A 338 8.67 -12.00 -17.15
C ILE A 338 9.77 -12.69 -17.97
N ASP A 339 9.55 -12.92 -19.25
CA ASP A 339 10.55 -13.56 -20.13
C ASP A 339 11.81 -12.71 -20.27
N GLU A 340 11.68 -11.40 -20.39
CA GLU A 340 12.82 -10.47 -20.39
C GLU A 340 13.60 -10.50 -19.07
N LEU A 341 12.89 -10.59 -17.93
CA LEU A 341 13.53 -10.70 -16.62
C LEU A 341 14.25 -12.04 -16.47
N VAL A 342 13.66 -13.13 -16.96
CA VAL A 342 14.31 -14.45 -16.96
C VAL A 342 15.60 -14.40 -17.78
N ALA A 343 15.56 -13.82 -18.98
CA ALA A 343 16.76 -13.67 -19.81
C ALA A 343 17.85 -12.83 -19.14
N LYS A 344 17.47 -11.76 -18.42
CA LYS A 344 18.42 -10.94 -17.66
C LYS A 344 19.08 -11.72 -16.52
N ILE A 345 18.30 -12.48 -15.75
CA ILE A 345 18.83 -13.29 -14.64
C ILE A 345 19.70 -14.43 -15.15
N ASP A 346 19.31 -15.05 -16.25
CA ASP A 346 20.10 -16.10 -16.91
C ASP A 346 21.47 -15.57 -17.36
N ALA A 347 21.52 -14.34 -17.88
CA ALA A 347 22.77 -13.67 -18.24
C ALA A 347 23.66 -13.31 -17.04
N VAL A 348 23.08 -13.09 -15.85
CA VAL A 348 23.85 -12.91 -14.60
C VAL A 348 24.45 -14.24 -14.13
N GLY A 349 23.76 -15.36 -14.40
CA GLY A 349 24.19 -16.69 -14.03
C GLY A 349 23.62 -17.18 -12.69
N PRO A 350 23.94 -18.43 -12.31
CA PRO A 350 23.38 -19.07 -11.13
C PRO A 350 23.72 -18.30 -9.85
N ASN A 351 22.83 -18.33 -8.87
CA ASN A 351 23.11 -17.79 -7.55
C ASN A 351 24.20 -18.63 -6.84
N PRO A 352 25.29 -18.01 -6.32
CA PRO A 352 26.35 -18.70 -5.58
C PRO A 352 25.89 -19.51 -4.37
N PHE A 353 24.70 -19.22 -3.83
CA PHE A 353 24.11 -19.95 -2.71
C PHE A 353 23.34 -21.22 -3.13
N LYS A 354 23.26 -21.55 -4.43
CA LYS A 354 22.67 -22.82 -4.87
C LYS A 354 23.51 -24.02 -4.41
N GLY A 355 22.83 -25.08 -3.98
CA GLY A 355 23.47 -26.35 -3.61
C GLY A 355 24.10 -26.41 -2.21
N PHE A 356 23.94 -25.37 -1.38
CA PHE A 356 24.48 -25.28 -0.02
C PHE A 356 23.41 -25.26 1.08
#